data_AF-A0AAJ0F9P1-F1
#
_entry.id   AF-A0AAJ0F9P1-F1
#
_cell.length_a   1.000
_cell.length_b   1.000
_cell.length_c   1.000
_cell.angle_alpha   90.00
_cell.angle_beta   90.00
_cell.angle_gamma   90.00
#
_symmetry.space_group_name_H-M   'P 1'
#
loop_
_entity.id
_entity.type
_entity.pdbx_description
1 polymer ?
#
loop_
_entity_poly.entity_id
_entity_poly.type
_entity_poly.pdbx_seq_one_letter_code
_entity_poly.pdbx_strand_id
1 'polypeptide(L)' 'MCYQLVELYAACRCLYYEHAIDRCAAHGRPGHGIQRRTILIGYACTEHSCAISGSTIKVGITARNAGFLMRYCHRSLTRM' A
#
# COMPACT_ATOMS: atom_id res chain seq x y z
N MET A 1 4.08 25.52 1.82
CA MET A 1 3.25 24.39 2.27
C MET A 1 4.13 23.16 2.22
N CYS A 2 4.06 22.31 3.24
CA CYS A 2 4.69 20.98 3.20
C CYS A 2 3.78 20.07 2.38
N TYR A 3 4.34 19.07 1.70
CA TYR A 3 3.55 18.19 0.86
C TYR A 3 3.60 16.76 1.39
N GLN A 4 2.48 16.04 1.27
CA GLN A 4 2.46 14.60 1.49
C GLN A 4 1.86 13.94 0.26
N LEU A 5 2.67 13.22 -0.51
CA LEU A 5 2.19 12.43 -1.63
C LEU A 5 1.56 11.14 -1.11
N VAL A 6 0.37 10.83 -1.63
CA VAL A 6 -0.33 9.57 -1.37
C VAL A 6 -0.64 8.94 -2.71
N GLU A 7 -0.07 7.77 -2.93
CA GLU A 7 -0.29 6.96 -4.11
C GLU A 7 -1.45 5.99 -3.85
N LEU A 8 -2.48 6.08 -4.67
CA LEU A 8 -3.61 5.15 -4.65
C LEU A 8 -3.68 4.40 -5.98
N TYR A 9 -4.09 3.14 -5.93
CA TYR A 9 -4.41 2.37 -7.12
C TYR A 9 -5.57 2.97 -7.91
N ALA A 10 -5.43 3.16 -9.24
CA ALA A 10 -6.46 3.87 -10.01
C ALA A 10 -7.83 3.19 -10.06
N ALA A 11 -7.90 1.86 -10.01
CA ALA A 11 -9.15 1.11 -10.19
C ALA A 11 -9.93 0.82 -8.88
N CYS A 12 -9.27 0.82 -7.72
CA CYS A 12 -9.91 0.57 -6.42
C CYS A 12 -9.76 1.71 -5.39
N ARG A 13 -8.85 2.67 -5.64
CA ARG A 13 -8.44 3.75 -4.71
C ARG A 13 -7.84 3.28 -3.37
N CYS A 14 -7.46 2.00 -3.24
CA CYS A 14 -6.72 1.53 -2.07
C CYS A 14 -5.32 2.13 -2.02
N LEU A 15 -4.78 2.28 -0.81
CA LEU A 15 -3.44 2.82 -0.57
C LEU A 15 -2.37 1.92 -1.19
N TYR A 16 -1.60 2.46 -2.13
CA TYR A 16 -0.37 1.85 -2.61
C TYR A 16 0.79 2.23 -1.69
N TYR A 17 1.00 3.54 -1.51
CA TYR A 17 2.09 4.08 -0.71
C TYR A 17 1.75 5.46 -0.14
N GLU A 18 2.09 5.69 1.13
CA GLU A 18 2.02 7.00 1.76
C GLU A 18 3.45 7.51 1.94
N HIS A 19 3.82 8.56 1.20
CA HIS A 19 5.14 9.15 1.31
C HIS A 19 5.30 9.88 2.64
N ALA A 20 6.56 9.98 3.08
CA ALA A 20 6.94 10.92 4.11
C ALA A 20 6.56 12.35 3.70
N ILE A 21 6.34 13.21 4.69
CA ILE A 21 6.06 14.63 4.44
C ILE A 21 7.32 15.30 3.88
N ASP A 22 7.23 15.78 2.65
CA ASP A 22 8.21 16.69 2.05
C ASP A 22 8.15 18.03 2.81
N ARG A 23 9.25 18.34 3.48
CA ARG A 23 9.39 19.47 4.40
C ARG A 23 10.04 20.63 3.65
N CYS A 24 9.27 21.68 3.37
CA CYS A 24 9.88 22.92 2.89
C CYS A 24 10.67 23.62 4.02
N ALA A 25 11.48 24.62 3.67
CA ALA A 25 12.33 25.39 4.60
C ALA A 25 11.59 26.08 5.78
N ALA A 26 10.26 26.21 5.72
CA ALA A 26 9.43 26.79 6.77
C ALA A 26 8.66 25.74 7.61
N HIS A 27 8.97 24.45 7.49
CA HIS A 27 8.34 23.38 8.27
C HIS A 27 8.42 23.65 9.78
N GLY A 28 7.29 23.52 10.49
CA GLY A 28 7.18 23.78 11.94
C GLY A 28 6.91 25.24 12.31
N ARG A 29 6.85 26.18 11.35
CA ARG A 29 6.41 27.56 11.61
C ARG A 29 4.86 27.67 11.57
N PRO A 30 4.25 28.58 12.34
CA PRO A 30 2.81 28.82 12.29
C PRO A 30 2.35 29.26 10.89
N GLY A 31 1.11 28.92 10.54
CA GLY A 31 0.55 29.13 9.19
C GLY A 31 1.02 28.11 8.14
N HIS A 32 1.84 27.12 8.52
CA HIS A 32 2.43 26.16 7.59
C HIS A 32 1.79 24.77 7.62
N GLY A 33 0.65 24.62 6.94
CA GLY A 33 -0.05 23.34 6.83
C GLY A 33 0.69 22.29 5.96
N ILE A 34 0.35 21.03 6.20
CA ILE A 34 0.69 19.88 5.33
C ILE A 34 -0.46 19.74 4.31
N GLN A 35 -0.14 19.87 3.03
CA GLN A 35 -1.07 19.63 1.94
C GLN A 35 -0.88 18.21 1.41
N ARG A 36 -1.86 17.34 1.65
CA ARG A 36 -1.91 16.01 1.05
C ARG A 36 -2.24 16.12 -0.44
N ARG A 37 -1.50 15.39 -1.27
CA ARG A 37 -1.71 15.28 -2.72
C ARG A 37 -1.87 13.82 -3.09
N THR A 38 -3.05 13.47 -3.57
CA THR A 38 -3.36 12.12 -4.03
C THR A 38 -3.04 12.00 -5.50
N ILE A 39 -2.27 10.98 -5.88
CA ILE A 39 -2.06 10.60 -7.27
C ILE A 39 -2.57 9.17 -7.49
N LEU A 40 -3.23 8.95 -8.63
CA LEU A 40 -3.69 7.63 -9.05
C LEU A 40 -2.59 6.98 -9.88
N ILE A 41 -2.14 5.80 -9.47
CA ILE A 41 -1.06 5.05 -10.12
C ILE A 41 -1.47 3.59 -10.35
N GLY A 42 -0.93 2.99 -11.40
CA GLY A 42 -1.24 1.61 -11.81
C GLY A 42 -2.72 1.35 -12.06
N TYR A 43 -3.08 0.09 -12.30
CA TYR A 43 -4.45 -0.38 -12.38
C TYR A 43 -4.56 -1.63 -11.51
N ALA A 44 -5.51 -1.69 -10.57
CA ALA A 44 -5.57 -2.80 -9.63
C ALA A 44 -6.95 -3.17 -9.06
N CYS A 45 -7.18 -4.43 -8.67
CA CYS A 45 -7.26 -5.68 -9.46
C CYS A 45 -7.72 -6.79 -8.48
N THR A 46 -7.33 -8.06 -8.61
CA THR A 46 -7.95 -9.20 -7.90
C THR A 46 -7.01 -9.93 -6.92
N GLU A 47 -6.93 -9.65 -5.62
CA GLU A 47 -7.46 -8.49 -4.87
C GLU A 47 -6.66 -7.20 -5.11
N HIS A 48 -5.35 -7.30 -5.35
CA HIS A 48 -4.42 -6.20 -5.65
C HIS A 48 -3.13 -6.53 -6.49
N SER A 49 -2.87 -7.68 -7.14
CA SER A 49 -3.63 -8.91 -7.44
C SER A 49 -2.80 -10.14 -7.16
N CYS A 50 -3.48 -11.20 -6.71
CA CYS A 50 -2.97 -12.54 -6.75
C CYS A 50 -4.16 -13.51 -6.68
N ALA A 51 -4.28 -14.37 -7.69
CA ALA A 51 -5.03 -15.61 -7.56
C ALA A 51 -4.01 -16.75 -7.63
N ILE A 52 -3.89 -17.53 -6.55
CA ILE A 52 -3.20 -18.82 -6.62
C ILE A 52 -4.20 -19.79 -7.29
N SER A 53 -4.25 -19.77 -8.62
CA SER A 53 -4.94 -20.80 -9.39
C SER A 53 -4.23 -22.13 -9.14
N GLY A 54 -4.94 -23.05 -8.49
CA GLY A 54 -4.33 -24.21 -7.85
C GLY A 54 -3.51 -25.07 -8.81
N SER A 55 -2.26 -25.31 -8.43
CA SER A 55 -1.52 -26.51 -8.82
C SER A 55 -1.04 -27.17 -7.55
N THR A 56 -1.41 -28.45 -7.34
CA THR A 56 -0.93 -29.26 -6.22
C THR A 56 0.55 -29.55 -6.42
N ILE A 57 1.40 -28.58 -6.11
CA ILE A 57 2.84 -28.77 -6.02
C ILE A 57 3.08 -29.72 -4.84
N LYS A 58 3.20 -31.02 -5.13
CA LYS A 58 3.72 -32.04 -4.22
C LYS A 58 5.24 -31.83 -4.01
N VAL A 59 5.63 -30.65 -3.57
CA VAL A 59 6.94 -30.38 -2.99
C VAL A 59 6.70 -30.21 -1.51
N GLY A 60 7.44 -30.95 -0.69
CA GLY A 60 7.34 -30.97 0.77
C GLY A 60 7.82 -29.68 1.43
N ILE A 61 7.25 -28.53 1.05
CA ILE A 61 7.51 -27.24 1.68
C ILE A 61 6.76 -27.23 3.01
N THR A 62 7.40 -27.74 4.06
CA THR A 62 6.85 -27.63 5.41
C THR A 62 6.58 -26.17 5.75
N ALA A 63 5.46 -25.90 6.46
CA ALA A 63 4.94 -24.55 6.70
C ALA A 63 5.81 -23.62 7.57
N ARG A 64 7.08 -23.97 7.80
CA ARG A 64 8.05 -23.25 8.64
C ARG A 64 8.59 -21.99 7.97
N ASN A 65 8.58 -21.91 6.63
CA ASN A 65 9.03 -20.73 5.86
C ASN A 65 7.88 -19.92 5.23
N ALA A 66 6.65 -20.02 5.77
CA ALA A 66 5.50 -19.25 5.28
C ALA A 66 5.60 -17.72 5.55
N GLY A 67 6.56 -17.27 6.36
CA GLY A 67 6.72 -15.86 6.75
C GLY A 67 7.18 -14.88 5.66
N PHE A 68 7.61 -15.37 4.48
CA PHE A 68 8.12 -14.52 3.39
C PHE A 68 7.14 -14.28 2.24
N LEU A 69 6.06 -15.07 2.14
CA LEU A 69 5.01 -14.90 1.11
C LEU A 69 3.71 -14.27 1.66
N MET A 70 3.57 -14.18 2.99
CA MET A 70 2.45 -13.52 3.66
C MET A 70 2.65 -12.00 3.78
N ARG A 71 2.65 -11.29 2.65
CA ARG A 71 2.67 -9.81 2.65
C ARG A 71 1.81 -9.11 1.60
N TYR A 72 1.14 -9.85 0.71
CA TYR A 72 0.29 -9.29 -0.38
C TYR A 72 -1.10 -9.95 -0.50
N CYS A 73 -1.64 -10.46 0.60
CA CYS A 73 -3.07 -10.81 0.74
C CYS A 73 -3.54 -10.32 2.12
N HIS A 74 -3.48 -9.00 2.33
CA HIS A 74 -3.92 -8.41 3.59
C HIS A 74 -5.44 -8.19 3.58
N ARG A 75 -6.17 -9.30 3.74
CA ARG A 75 -7.62 -9.33 3.95
C ARG A 75 -8.00 -8.27 4.97
N SER A 76 -8.88 -7.34 4.59
CA SER A 76 -9.29 -6.21 5.42
C SER A 76 -9.89 -6.68 6.75
N LEU A 77 -9.16 -6.46 7.84
CA LEU A 77 -9.62 -6.58 9.22
C LEU A 77 -9.22 -5.30 9.95
N THR A 78 -10.18 -4.69 10.63
CA THR A 78 -10.19 -3.28 11.11
C THR A 78 -10.31 -2.25 9.95
N ARG A 79 -11.17 -1.22 10.02
CA ARG A 79 -11.97 -0.67 11.13
C ARG A 79 -13.43 -0.40 10.73
N MET A 80 -14.35 -0.68 11.66
CA MET A 80 -15.41 0.27 12.04
C MET A 80 -14.85 1.18 13.13
#